data_AF-A0A6B2CBQ1-F1
#
_entry.id   AF-A0A6B2CBQ1-F1
#
_cell.length_a   1.000
_cell.length_b   1.000
_cell.length_c   1.000
_cell.angle_alpha   90.00
_cell.angle_beta   90.00
_cell.angle_gamma   90.00
#
_symmetry.space_group_name_H-M   'P 1'
#
loop_
_entity.id
_entity.type
_entity.pdbx_description
1 polymer ?
#
loop_
_entity_poly.entity_id
_entity_poly.type
_entity_poly.pdbx_seq_one_letter_code
_entity_poly.pdbx_strand_id
1 'polypeptide(L)'
;MRKSSIGFVTIGQSPRTDVVPEIMKILGEHEISYVEAGALDDLSREDIERDLRPEPGDIIYVTRLRDGGEVKISKKKLLPLLEKKIRELEKKSDIITILCSGEFPDFESIKPVIYPDKILKGIASSIGYKGRTAVL
;
A
#
# COMPACT_ATOMS: atom_id res chain seq x y z
N MET A 1 -3.24 3.29 29.01
CA MET A 1 -3.42 2.26 27.96
C MET A 1 -2.50 2.60 26.79
N ARG A 2 -1.89 1.62 26.12
CA ARG A 2 -1.13 1.87 24.89
C ARG A 2 -2.12 2.24 23.79
N LYS A 3 -1.83 3.28 22.98
CA LYS A 3 -2.63 3.59 21.79
C LYS A 3 -2.54 2.42 20.79
N SER A 4 -3.65 2.11 20.14
CA SER A 4 -3.65 1.20 18.99
C SER A 4 -2.81 1.82 17.87
N SER A 5 -2.08 1.00 17.12
CA SER A 5 -1.18 1.48 16.07
C SER A 5 -1.46 0.89 14.69
N ILE A 6 -1.45 1.73 13.65
CA ILE A 6 -1.62 1.32 12.25
C ILE A 6 -0.28 1.37 11.50
N GLY A 7 0.02 0.32 10.74
CA GLY A 7 1.11 0.31 9.76
C GLY A 7 0.59 0.66 8.37
N PHE A 8 1.04 1.78 7.82
CA PHE A 8 0.74 2.16 6.44
C PHE A 8 1.87 1.71 5.52
N VAL A 9 1.59 0.80 4.57
CA VAL A 9 2.56 0.40 3.56
C VAL A 9 2.19 0.95 2.19
N THR A 10 3.09 1.69 1.55
CA THR A 10 2.89 2.21 0.18
C THR A 10 3.75 1.45 -0.82
N ILE A 11 3.28 1.33 -2.06
CA ILE A 11 4.05 0.71 -3.16
C ILE A 11 5.23 1.57 -3.64
N GLY A 12 5.22 2.86 -3.31
CA GLY A 12 6.27 3.82 -3.61
C GLY A 12 7.17 4.06 -2.40
N GLN A 13 7.50 5.33 -2.16
CA GLN A 13 8.21 5.76 -0.97
C GLN A 13 7.26 6.38 0.06
N SER A 14 7.56 6.17 1.34
CA SER A 14 6.95 6.86 2.47
C SER A 14 7.73 8.14 2.82
N PRO A 15 7.15 9.13 3.50
CA PRO A 15 5.74 9.21 3.90
C PRO A 15 4.81 9.54 2.72
N ARG A 16 3.54 9.11 2.81
CA ARG A 16 2.46 9.50 1.90
C ARG A 16 1.75 10.73 2.45
N THR A 17 2.38 11.89 2.26
CA THR A 17 1.90 13.20 2.72
C THR A 17 0.57 13.63 2.10
N ASP A 18 0.15 12.98 1.03
CA ASP A 18 -1.09 13.21 0.29
C ASP A 18 -2.29 12.37 0.78
N VAL A 19 -2.05 11.26 1.50
CA VAL A 19 -3.12 10.30 1.87
C VAL A 19 -3.19 10.06 3.37
N VAL A 20 -2.05 9.83 4.04
CA VAL A 20 -2.05 9.45 5.46
C VAL A 20 -2.67 10.54 6.35
N PRO A 21 -2.38 11.85 6.16
CA PRO A 21 -3.02 12.89 6.97
C PRO A 21 -4.55 12.88 6.88
N GLU A 22 -5.12 12.64 5.69
CA GLU A 22 -6.58 12.58 5.50
C GLU A 22 -7.20 11.36 6.19
N ILE A 23 -6.53 10.20 6.16
CA ILE A 23 -6.96 9.01 6.90
C ILE A 23 -6.96 9.30 8.41
N MET A 24 -5.90 9.94 8.92
CA MET A 24 -5.78 10.22 10.35
C MET A 24 -6.82 11.23 10.85
N LYS A 25 -7.24 12.19 10.03
CA LYS A 25 -8.36 13.09 10.34
C LYS A 25 -9.67 12.33 10.55
N ILE A 26 -9.94 11.32 9.72
CA ILE A 26 -11.15 10.48 9.84
C ILE A 26 -11.08 9.58 11.08
N LEU A 27 -9.90 9.04 11.38
CA LEU A 27 -9.71 8.09 12.48
C LEU A 27 -9.49 8.74 13.86
N GLY A 28 -9.27 10.06 13.91
CA GLY A 28 -8.95 10.79 15.14
C GLY A 28 -7.44 10.83 15.40
N GLU A 29 -6.81 11.94 15.02
CA GLU A 29 -5.35 12.17 15.07
C GLU A 29 -4.70 11.92 16.44
N HIS A 30 -5.48 12.01 17.52
CA HIS A 30 -4.99 11.87 18.89
C HIS A 30 -5.30 10.50 19.52
N GLU A 31 -6.07 9.64 18.87
CA GLU A 31 -6.49 8.35 19.45
C GLU A 31 -5.62 7.19 18.97
N ILE A 32 -5.11 7.28 17.73
CA ILE A 32 -4.38 6.22 17.05
C ILE A 32 -2.97 6.70 16.70
N SER A 33 -1.95 5.86 16.94
CA SER A 33 -0.60 6.08 16.41
C SER A 33 -0.43 5.38 15.07
N TYR A 34 0.55 5.81 14.27
CA TYR A 34 0.85 5.11 13.02
C TYR A 34 2.34 5.09 12.71
N VAL A 35 2.72 4.15 11.85
CA VAL A 35 4.06 4.02 11.28
C VAL A 35 3.90 3.85 9.78
N GLU A 36 4.73 4.52 9.00
CA GLU A 36 4.72 4.41 7.54
C GLU A 36 5.95 3.63 7.05
N ALA A 37 5.76 2.87 5.97
CA ALA A 37 6.84 2.25 5.22
C ALA A 37 6.51 2.24 3.73
N GLY A 38 7.51 2.48 2.89
CA GLY A 38 7.42 2.40 1.44
C GLY A 38 8.24 1.22 0.93
N ALA A 39 7.68 0.48 -0.02
CA ALA A 39 8.39 -0.61 -0.68
C ALA A 39 9.71 -0.15 -1.33
N LEU A 40 9.80 1.13 -1.71
CA LEU A 40 10.96 1.73 -2.37
C LEU A 40 11.81 2.62 -1.44
N ASP A 41 11.55 2.61 -0.13
CA ASP A 41 12.23 3.51 0.83
C ASP A 41 13.75 3.30 0.90
N ASP A 42 14.18 2.06 0.63
CA ASP A 42 15.59 1.64 0.73
C ASP A 42 16.33 1.73 -0.63
N LEU A 43 15.68 2.25 -1.68
CA LEU A 43 16.22 2.25 -3.05
C LEU A 43 16.42 3.66 -3.61
N SER A 44 17.49 3.85 -4.37
CA SER A 44 17.68 5.06 -5.17
C SER A 44 16.80 5.03 -6.43
N ARG A 45 16.64 6.18 -7.10
CA ARG A 45 15.94 6.25 -8.39
C ARG A 45 16.59 5.35 -9.43
N GLU A 46 17.92 5.34 -9.49
CA GLU A 46 18.71 4.54 -10.41
C GLU A 46 18.52 3.04 -10.14
N ASP A 47 18.49 2.62 -8.87
CA ASP A 47 18.21 1.23 -8.50
C ASP A 47 16.79 0.81 -8.88
N ILE A 48 15.80 1.68 -8.68
CA ILE A 48 14.41 1.43 -9.08
C ILE A 48 14.32 1.24 -10.60
N GLU A 49 14.93 2.13 -11.38
CA GLU A 49 14.87 2.09 -12.85
C GLU A 49 15.65 0.90 -13.43
N ARG A 50 16.73 0.48 -12.77
CA ARG A 50 17.52 -0.67 -13.18
C ARG A 50 16.83 -1.99 -12.83
N ASP A 51 16.37 -2.12 -11.59
CA ASP A 51 16.00 -3.43 -11.03
C ASP A 51 14.49 -3.68 -11.06
N LEU A 52 13.64 -2.64 -11.07
CA LEU A 52 12.17 -2.77 -10.95
C LEU A 52 11.39 -2.43 -12.21
N ARG A 53 12.09 -2.04 -13.29
CA ARG A 53 11.45 -1.68 -14.56
C ARG A 53 10.59 -2.84 -15.09
N PRO A 54 9.37 -2.56 -15.60
CA PRO A 54 8.50 -3.55 -16.22
C PRO A 54 9.12 -4.19 -17.47
N GLU A 55 8.90 -5.48 -17.62
CA GLU A 55 9.19 -6.23 -18.85
C GLU A 55 7.91 -6.43 -19.69
N PRO A 56 8.03 -6.75 -20.99
CA PRO A 56 6.86 -7.06 -21.82
C PRO A 56 5.99 -8.15 -21.18
N GLY A 57 4.71 -7.83 -20.96
CA GLY A 57 3.73 -8.73 -20.32
C GLY A 57 3.57 -8.54 -18.82
N ASP A 58 4.40 -7.73 -18.16
CA ASP A 58 4.22 -7.40 -16.75
C ASP A 58 2.98 -6.54 -16.51
N ILE A 59 2.33 -6.77 -15.37
CA ILE A 59 1.39 -5.81 -14.80
C ILE A 59 2.21 -4.61 -14.29
N ILE A 60 1.90 -3.43 -14.82
CA ILE A 60 2.60 -2.18 -14.49
C ILE A 60 1.86 -1.48 -13.36
N TYR A 61 2.59 -1.11 -12.32
CA TYR A 61 2.15 -0.12 -11.34
C TYR A 61 2.90 1.19 -11.49
N VAL A 62 2.19 2.28 -11.25
CA VAL A 62 2.74 3.64 -11.24
C VAL A 62 2.71 4.12 -9.81
N THR A 63 3.81 4.69 -9.35
CA THR A 63 3.89 5.23 -7.99
C THR A 63 4.78 6.46 -7.93
N ARG A 64 4.61 7.23 -6.85
CA ARG A 64 5.31 8.47 -6.58
C ARG A 64 6.48 8.24 -5.61
N LEU A 65 7.59 8.92 -5.87
CA LEU A 65 8.77 8.98 -5.01
C LEU A 65 8.72 10.23 -4.11
N ARG A 66 9.61 10.31 -3.12
CA ARG A 66 9.68 11.46 -2.18
C ARG A 66 9.94 12.79 -2.88
N ASP A 67 10.65 12.76 -4.01
CA ASP A 67 10.92 13.94 -4.85
C ASP A 67 9.68 14.43 -5.63
N GLY A 68 8.55 13.73 -5.50
CA GLY A 68 7.30 14.03 -6.20
C GLY A 68 7.21 13.44 -7.62
N GLY A 69 8.33 12.92 -8.15
CA GLY A 69 8.39 12.26 -9.44
C GLY A 69 7.74 10.88 -9.42
N GLU A 70 7.42 10.37 -10.61
CA GLU A 70 6.77 9.08 -10.77
C GLU A 70 7.71 8.04 -11.38
N VAL A 71 7.47 6.78 -11.05
CA VAL A 71 8.15 5.62 -11.63
C VAL A 71 7.13 4.57 -12.02
N LYS A 72 7.44 3.83 -13.09
CA LYS A 72 6.69 2.64 -13.51
C LYS A 72 7.46 1.42 -13.06
N ILE A 73 6.80 0.51 -12.37
CA ILE A 73 7.41 -0.67 -11.76
C ILE A 73 6.61 -1.93 -12.10
N SER A 74 7.31 -3.05 -12.21
CA SER A 74 6.69 -4.36 -12.36
C SER A 74 6.03 -4.78 -11.05
N LYS A 75 4.75 -5.16 -11.10
CA LYS A 75 4.05 -5.76 -9.95
C LYS A 75 4.85 -6.95 -9.41
N LYS A 76 5.32 -7.84 -10.29
CA LYS A 76 6.06 -9.06 -9.91
C LYS A 76 7.32 -8.72 -9.11
N LYS A 77 8.09 -7.73 -9.56
CA LYS A 77 9.34 -7.31 -8.90
C LYS A 77 9.11 -6.52 -7.61
N LEU A 78 7.95 -5.88 -7.48
CA LEU A 78 7.53 -5.15 -6.29
C LEU A 78 7.11 -6.08 -5.13
N LEU A 79 6.49 -7.23 -5.40
CA LEU A 79 5.91 -8.10 -4.37
C LEU A 79 6.88 -8.46 -3.22
N PRO A 80 8.14 -8.86 -3.48
CA PRO A 80 9.08 -9.19 -2.40
C PRO A 80 9.43 -7.97 -1.52
N LEU A 81 9.45 -6.77 -2.11
CA LEU A 81 9.73 -5.53 -1.38
C LEU A 81 8.58 -5.17 -0.45
N LEU A 82 7.33 -5.29 -0.93
CA LEU A 82 6.14 -5.10 -0.11
C LEU A 82 6.09 -6.11 1.05
N GLU A 83 6.35 -7.38 0.77
CA GLU A 83 6.34 -8.42 1.81
C GLU A 83 7.36 -8.12 2.91
N LYS A 84 8.58 -7.69 2.54
CA LYS A 84 9.60 -7.25 3.50
C LYS A 84 9.08 -6.12 4.39
N LYS A 85 8.46 -5.09 3.80
CA LYS A 85 7.92 -3.94 4.57
C LYS A 85 6.73 -4.33 5.45
N ILE A 86 5.89 -5.27 5.03
CA ILE A 86 4.80 -5.82 5.85
C ILE A 86 5.38 -6.56 7.08
N ARG A 87 6.40 -7.40 6.89
CA ARG A 87 7.12 -8.08 7.99
C ARG A 87 7.85 -7.12 8.94
N GLU A 88 8.25 -5.94 8.46
CA GLU A 88 8.79 -4.87 9.32
C GLU A 88 7.68 -4.18 10.13
N LEU A 89 6.55 -3.88 9.49
CA LEU A 89 5.41 -3.19 10.13
C LEU A 89 4.68 -4.06 11.13
N GLU A 90 4.58 -5.38 10.94
CA GLU A 90 3.86 -6.27 11.87
C GLU A 90 4.48 -6.30 13.27
N LYS A 91 5.78 -5.95 13.38
CA LYS A 91 6.50 -5.81 14.65
C LYS A 91 6.22 -4.47 15.36
N LYS A 92 5.67 -3.49 14.63
CA LYS A 92 5.52 -2.08 15.05
C LYS A 92 4.07 -1.61 15.07
N SER A 93 3.13 -2.42 14.58
CA SER A 93 1.72 -2.05 14.42
C SER A 93 0.79 -3.19 14.84
N ASP A 94 -0.44 -2.82 15.19
CA ASP A 94 -1.50 -3.75 15.56
C ASP A 94 -2.30 -4.22 14.34
N ILE A 95 -2.34 -3.39 13.30
CA ILE A 95 -2.96 -3.65 11.99
C ILE A 95 -2.15 -2.98 10.88
N ILE A 96 -2.13 -3.57 9.69
CA ILE A 96 -1.43 -3.04 8.53
C ILE A 96 -2.45 -2.74 7.43
N THR A 97 -2.27 -1.66 6.67
CA THR A 97 -3.04 -1.40 5.45
C THR A 97 -2.13 -1.00 4.31
N ILE A 98 -2.43 -1.52 3.12
CA ILE A 98 -1.73 -1.15 1.89
C ILE A 98 -2.35 0.13 1.34
N LEU A 99 -1.54 1.10 0.94
CA LEU A 99 -1.95 2.37 0.34
C LEU A 99 -1.94 2.28 -1.20
N CYS A 100 -2.62 1.26 -1.72
CA CYS A 100 -2.80 1.02 -3.15
C CYS A 100 -4.07 0.19 -3.38
N SER A 101 -4.84 0.53 -4.42
CA SER A 101 -6.03 -0.21 -4.86
C SER A 101 -5.73 -1.32 -5.87
N GLY A 102 -4.45 -1.54 -6.21
CA GLY A 102 -4.03 -2.67 -7.03
C GLY A 102 -4.28 -4.00 -6.33
N GLU A 103 -4.50 -5.05 -7.11
CA GLU A 103 -4.66 -6.41 -6.55
C GLU A 103 -3.31 -6.96 -6.09
N PHE A 104 -3.25 -7.55 -4.91
CA PHE A 104 -2.07 -8.22 -4.38
C PHE A 104 -2.40 -9.67 -3.99
N PRO A 105 -1.41 -10.58 -3.99
CA PRO A 105 -1.57 -11.84 -3.28
C PRO A 105 -1.75 -11.56 -1.79
N ASP A 106 -2.25 -12.55 -1.07
CA ASP A 106 -2.22 -12.50 0.40
C ASP A 106 -0.78 -12.62 0.88
N PHE A 107 -0.28 -11.54 1.50
CA PHE A 107 0.98 -11.52 2.21
C PHE A 107 0.84 -12.24 3.56
N GLU A 108 1.84 -13.04 3.90
CA GLU A 108 1.95 -13.61 5.23
C GLU A 108 2.21 -12.51 6.26
N SER A 109 1.36 -12.42 7.28
CA SER A 109 1.61 -11.59 8.45
C SER A 109 0.95 -12.17 9.70
N ILE A 110 1.57 -11.95 10.85
CA ILE A 110 0.97 -12.26 12.16
C ILE A 110 -0.05 -11.21 12.60
N LYS A 111 -0.16 -10.09 11.87
CA LYS A 111 -1.14 -9.02 12.10
C LYS A 111 -2.17 -9.01 10.97
N PRO A 112 -3.38 -8.50 11.21
CA PRO A 112 -4.34 -8.29 10.14
C PRO A 112 -3.77 -7.32 9.09
N VAL A 113 -3.92 -7.68 7.81
CA VAL A 113 -3.55 -6.83 6.67
C VAL A 113 -4.82 -6.46 5.91
N ILE A 114 -5.06 -5.16 5.78
CA ILE A 114 -6.15 -4.60 5.00
C ILE A 114 -5.68 -4.40 3.54
N TYR A 115 -6.43 -4.98 2.63
CA TYR A 115 -6.25 -4.86 1.19
C TYR A 115 -7.37 -3.99 0.60
N PRO A 116 -7.08 -2.77 0.13
CA PRO A 116 -8.11 -1.90 -0.43
C PRO A 116 -8.88 -2.51 -1.60
N ASP A 117 -8.22 -3.30 -2.46
CA ASP A 117 -8.91 -3.96 -3.59
C ASP A 117 -10.00 -4.92 -3.10
N LYS A 118 -9.74 -5.69 -2.05
CA LYS A 118 -10.73 -6.61 -1.45
C LYS A 118 -11.91 -5.87 -0.85
N ILE A 119 -11.65 -4.73 -0.17
CA ILE A 119 -12.72 -3.87 0.35
C ILE A 119 -13.57 -3.31 -0.79
N LEU A 120 -12.92 -2.74 -1.81
CA LEU A 120 -13.60 -2.14 -2.96
C LEU A 120 -14.45 -3.16 -3.72
N LYS A 121 -13.93 -4.38 -3.94
CA LYS A 121 -14.69 -5.50 -4.51
C LYS A 121 -15.90 -5.87 -3.65
N GLY A 122 -15.72 -5.98 -2.33
CA GLY A 122 -16.80 -6.27 -1.40
C GLY A 122 -17.92 -5.22 -1.44
N ILE A 123 -17.55 -3.93 -1.47
CA ILE A 123 -18.50 -2.82 -1.61
C ILE A 123 -19.20 -2.91 -2.96
N ALA A 124 -18.46 -3.08 -4.07
CA ALA A 124 -19.05 -3.19 -5.40
C ALA A 124 -20.04 -4.37 -5.52
N SER A 125 -19.71 -5.53 -4.93
CA SER A 125 -20.58 -6.71 -4.89
C SER A 125 -21.82 -6.53 -4.02
N SER A 126 -21.81 -5.59 -3.06
CA SER A 126 -22.96 -5.31 -2.21
C SER A 126 -24.03 -4.43 -2.89
N ILE A 127 -23.71 -3.82 -4.04
CA ILE A 127 -24.63 -2.97 -4.78
C ILE A 127 -25.64 -3.84 -5.54
N GLY A 128 -26.91 -3.77 -5.12
CA GLY A 128 -28.04 -4.48 -5.76
C GLY A 128 -28.42 -3.91 -7.13
N TYR A 129 -27.58 -4.16 -8.15
CA TYR A 129 -27.77 -3.68 -9.52
C TYR A 129 -27.74 -4.84 -10.53
N LYS A 130 -28.68 -4.83 -11.48
CA LYS A 130 -28.78 -5.91 -12.51
C LYS A 130 -27.76 -5.77 -13.64
N GLY A 131 -27.05 -4.64 -13.72
CA GLY A 131 -26.03 -4.37 -14.73
C GLY A 131 -24.61 -4.62 -14.22
N ARG A 132 -23.63 -4.01 -14.89
CA ARG A 132 -22.22 -4.05 -14.46
C ARG A 132 -21.93 -2.91 -13.49
N THR A 133 -21.22 -3.23 -12.41
CA THR A 133 -20.67 -2.25 -11.47
C THR A 133 -19.17 -2.16 -11.70
N ALA A 134 -18.64 -0.94 -11.73
CA ALA A 134 -17.21 -0.67 -11.83
C ALA A 134 -16.76 0.22 -10.66
N VAL A 135 -15.50 0.08 -10.26
CA VAL A 135 -14.83 0.93 -9.27
C VAL A 135 -13.83 1.80 -10.02
N LEU A 136 -13.84 3.11 -9.76
CA LEU A 136 -12.93 4.11 -10.34
C LEU A 136 -11.93 4.58 -9.29
#